data_AF-L5N0D8-F1
#
_entry.id   AF-L5N0D8-F1
#
_cell.length_a   1.000
_cell.length_b   1.000
_cell.length_c   1.000
_cell.angle_alpha   90.00
_cell.angle_beta   90.00
_cell.angle_gamma   90.00
#
_symmetry.space_group_name_H-M   'P 1'
#
loop_
_entity.id
_entity.type
_entity.pdbx_description
1 polymer ?
#
loop_
_entity_poly.entity_id
_entity_poly.type
_entity_poly.pdbx_seq_one_letter_code
_entity_poly.pdbx_strand_id
1 'polypeptide(L)'
;MIPSRAGRRPDRTTLAVVALAAAALVVRLVGLGDRPLHWDEARVGYWSLRSLETGFFSYRPVAGGPLVYHLSRPSLALVGATDFALRLPFALFGAALPLAALLFRGRLADDEVLGLAAVLAVNPILVYYGRFARGDVLAVGFALVAFGFALRLVDGAGRRNAYGLAAALALAVASSGLGVVALCCLGVAGFLVFDHAALLPSARPAAMR
;
A
#
# COMPACT_ATOMS: atom_id res chain seq x y z
N MET A 1 26.05 -29.90 17.50
CA MET A 1 24.60 -29.88 17.24
C MET A 1 24.35 -28.95 16.06
N ILE A 2 24.15 -29.50 14.86
CA ILE A 2 23.86 -28.72 13.65
C ILE A 2 22.36 -28.42 13.68
N PRO A 3 21.91 -27.16 13.59
CA PRO A 3 20.49 -26.87 13.48
C PRO A 3 20.01 -27.40 12.12
N SER A 4 19.27 -28.51 12.16
CA SER A 4 18.54 -29.03 11.02
C SER A 4 17.64 -27.90 10.49
N ARG A 5 17.91 -27.45 9.26
CA ARG A 5 16.95 -26.66 8.47
C ARG A 5 15.76 -27.58 8.16
N ALA A 6 14.92 -27.81 9.16
CA ALA A 6 13.59 -28.37 8.93
C ALA A 6 12.91 -27.44 7.94
N GLY A 7 12.63 -27.94 6.74
CA GLY A 7 11.93 -27.21 5.70
C GLY A 7 10.68 -26.61 6.31
N ARG A 8 10.69 -25.29 6.52
CA ARG A 8 9.59 -24.57 7.14
C ARG A 8 8.45 -24.68 6.14
N ARG A 9 7.53 -25.62 6.39
CA ARG A 9 6.32 -25.78 5.57
C ARG A 9 5.70 -24.39 5.45
N PRO A 10 5.35 -23.95 4.24
CA PRO A 10 4.77 -22.63 4.06
C PRO A 10 3.52 -22.54 4.93
N ASP A 11 3.51 -21.52 5.78
CA ASP A 11 2.41 -21.27 6.71
C ASP A 11 1.10 -21.11 5.92
N ARG A 12 0.05 -21.84 6.33
CA ARG A 12 -1.23 -21.93 5.61
C ARG A 12 -1.87 -20.55 5.43
N THR A 13 -1.82 -19.71 6.46
CA THR A 13 -2.33 -18.34 6.40
C THR A 13 -1.55 -17.53 5.36
N THR A 14 -0.23 -17.74 5.24
CA THR A 14 0.60 -17.00 4.27
C THR A 14 0.24 -17.41 2.86
N LEU A 15 0.10 -18.70 2.62
CA LEU A 15 -0.34 -19.22 1.33
C LEU A 15 -1.72 -18.69 0.92
N ALA A 16 -2.66 -18.65 1.86
CA ALA A 16 -4.00 -18.11 1.61
C ALA A 16 -3.96 -16.62 1.23
N VAL A 17 -3.18 -15.81 1.94
CA VAL A 17 -3.00 -14.38 1.61
C VAL A 17 -2.32 -14.18 0.26
N VAL A 18 -1.33 -15.02 -0.08
CA VAL A 18 -0.68 -14.99 -1.40
C VAL A 18 -1.66 -15.40 -2.50
N ALA A 19 -2.52 -16.41 -2.26
CA ALA A 19 -3.56 -16.81 -3.20
C ALA A 19 -4.58 -15.67 -3.41
N LEU A 20 -4.96 -14.95 -2.36
CA LEU A 20 -5.81 -13.74 -2.47
C LEU A 20 -5.14 -12.63 -3.27
N ALA A 21 -3.84 -12.38 -3.07
CA ALA A 21 -3.10 -11.42 -3.88
C ALA A 21 -3.02 -11.83 -5.36
N ALA A 22 -2.84 -13.13 -5.64
CA ALA A 22 -2.86 -13.66 -7.01
C ALA A 22 -4.25 -13.52 -7.66
N ALA A 23 -5.33 -13.81 -6.93
CA ALA A 23 -6.69 -13.58 -7.41
C ALA A 23 -6.96 -12.08 -7.66
N ALA A 24 -6.53 -11.21 -6.72
CA ALA A 24 -6.62 -9.77 -6.83
C ALA A 24 -5.87 -9.22 -8.05
N LEU A 25 -4.75 -9.85 -8.42
CA LEU A 25 -3.96 -9.54 -9.61
C LEU A 25 -4.75 -9.83 -10.88
N VAL A 26 -5.32 -11.04 -11.01
CA VAL A 26 -6.15 -11.42 -12.17
C VAL A 26 -7.30 -10.43 -12.33
N VAL A 27 -8.04 -10.16 -11.25
CA VAL A 27 -9.18 -9.21 -11.27
C VAL A 27 -8.77 -7.81 -11.71
N ARG A 28 -7.58 -7.34 -11.35
CA ARG A 28 -7.11 -5.99 -11.70
C ARG A 28 -6.50 -5.90 -13.10
N LEU A 29 -5.99 -6.99 -13.65
CA LEU A 29 -5.38 -7.00 -14.99
C LEU A 29 -6.39 -7.26 -16.12
N VAL A 30 -7.44 -8.05 -15.88
CA VAL A 30 -8.46 -8.35 -16.90
C VAL A 30 -9.15 -7.05 -17.36
N GLY A 31 -9.04 -6.75 -18.65
CA GLY A 31 -9.61 -5.55 -19.27
C GLY A 31 -9.05 -4.21 -18.78
N LEU A 32 -7.80 -4.19 -18.28
CA LEU A 32 -7.20 -2.98 -17.68
C LEU A 32 -7.09 -1.81 -18.68
N GLY A 33 -6.90 -2.13 -19.97
CA GLY A 33 -6.82 -1.15 -21.06
C GLY A 33 -8.15 -0.82 -21.73
N ASP A 34 -9.25 -1.50 -21.40
CA ASP A 34 -10.48 -1.49 -22.21
C ASP A 34 -11.27 -0.18 -22.06
N ARG A 35 -11.14 0.49 -20.91
CA ARG A 35 -11.81 1.77 -20.65
C ARG A 35 -10.96 2.95 -21.12
N PRO A 36 -11.56 3.99 -21.75
CA PRO A 36 -10.85 5.23 -22.06
C PRO A 36 -10.16 5.83 -20.84
N LEU A 37 -9.05 6.55 -21.08
CA LEU A 37 -8.37 7.31 -20.03
C LEU A 37 -9.30 8.37 -19.44
N HIS A 38 -9.38 8.39 -18.10
CA HIS A 38 -9.92 9.55 -17.41
C HIS A 38 -9.01 10.76 -17.61
N TRP A 39 -9.55 11.98 -17.58
CA TRP A 39 -8.77 13.21 -17.78
C TRP A 39 -7.58 13.33 -16.79
N ASP A 40 -7.72 12.78 -15.58
CA ASP A 40 -6.62 12.69 -14.61
C ASP A 40 -5.51 11.70 -14.99
N GLU A 41 -5.87 10.57 -15.58
CA GLU A 41 -4.90 9.58 -16.08
C GLU A 41 -4.20 10.10 -17.33
N ALA A 42 -4.94 10.77 -18.21
CA ALA A 42 -4.41 11.35 -19.44
C ALA A 42 -3.30 12.38 -19.16
N ARG A 43 -3.42 13.19 -18.09
CA ARG A 43 -2.33 14.10 -17.68
C ARG A 43 -1.07 13.35 -17.26
N VAL A 44 -1.20 12.28 -16.48
CA VAL A 44 -0.05 11.45 -16.07
C VAL A 44 0.59 10.80 -17.30
N GLY A 45 -0.23 10.24 -18.19
CA GLY A 45 0.23 9.63 -19.44
C GLY A 45 0.97 10.62 -20.34
N TYR A 46 0.38 11.78 -20.60
CA TYR A 46 0.97 12.82 -21.44
C TYR A 46 2.36 13.26 -20.94
N TRP A 47 2.48 13.61 -19.66
CA TRP A 47 3.78 14.05 -19.11
C TRP A 47 4.80 12.91 -19.02
N SER A 48 4.35 11.67 -18.82
CA SER A 48 5.24 10.50 -18.83
C SER A 48 5.78 10.24 -20.23
N LEU A 49 4.93 10.29 -21.26
CA LEU A 49 5.35 10.17 -22.66
C LEU A 49 6.27 11.32 -23.07
N ARG A 50 5.93 12.57 -22.71
CA ARG A 50 6.79 13.73 -22.99
C ARG A 50 8.17 13.58 -22.37
N SER A 51 8.26 13.00 -21.17
CA SER A 51 9.53 12.72 -20.49
C SER A 51 10.32 11.58 -21.13
N LEU A 52 9.65 10.64 -21.82
CA LEU A 52 10.32 9.64 -22.66
C LEU A 52 10.87 10.29 -23.93
N GLU A 53 10.06 11.06 -24.64
CA GLU A 53 10.46 11.74 -25.88
C GLU A 53 11.65 12.68 -25.71
N THR A 54 11.60 13.49 -24.65
CA THR A 54 12.61 14.54 -24.41
C THR A 54 13.80 14.07 -23.57
N GLY A 55 13.71 12.88 -22.95
CA GLY A 55 14.68 12.41 -21.96
C GLY A 55 14.68 13.20 -20.64
N PHE A 56 13.90 14.26 -20.52
CA PHE A 56 13.90 15.17 -19.38
C PHE A 56 12.66 14.97 -18.49
N PHE A 57 12.86 14.89 -17.18
CA PHE A 57 11.76 14.84 -16.21
C PHE A 57 11.58 16.20 -15.53
N SER A 58 10.35 16.69 -15.52
CA SER A 58 9.95 17.90 -14.79
C SER A 58 8.76 17.57 -13.91
N TYR A 59 8.92 17.75 -12.60
CA TYR A 59 7.85 17.46 -11.65
C TYR A 59 6.68 18.44 -11.83
N ARG A 60 5.47 17.89 -11.96
CA ARG A 60 4.22 18.65 -12.12
C ARG A 60 3.22 18.27 -11.02
N PRO A 61 3.12 19.09 -9.95
CA PRO A 61 2.19 18.84 -8.85
C PRO A 61 0.73 18.72 -9.30
N VAL A 62 0.34 19.45 -10.36
CA VAL A 62 -1.04 19.51 -10.87
C VAL A 62 -1.57 18.17 -11.42
N ALA A 63 -0.66 17.21 -11.67
CA ALA A 63 -1.00 15.90 -12.22
C ALA A 63 -0.66 14.73 -11.27
N GLY A 64 -0.31 15.02 -10.01
CA GLY A 64 -0.12 14.03 -8.96
C GLY A 64 1.28 14.06 -8.33
N GLY A 65 1.53 13.15 -7.39
CA GLY A 65 2.84 13.02 -6.74
C GLY A 65 3.92 12.49 -7.69
N PRO A 66 5.21 12.72 -7.42
CA PRO A 66 6.29 12.34 -8.33
C PRO A 66 6.35 10.83 -8.63
N LEU A 67 5.95 9.98 -7.69
CA LEU A 67 6.02 8.52 -7.85
C LEU A 67 5.19 8.01 -9.04
N VAL A 68 4.06 8.64 -9.34
CA VAL A 68 3.19 8.18 -10.43
C VAL A 68 3.91 8.24 -11.78
N TYR A 69 4.75 9.27 -12.00
CA TYR A 69 5.56 9.40 -13.21
C TYR A 69 6.72 8.41 -13.23
N HIS A 70 7.38 8.21 -12.09
CA HIS A 70 8.47 7.25 -11.95
C HIS A 70 8.03 5.80 -12.15
N LEU A 71 6.74 5.50 -11.96
CA LEU A 71 6.15 4.20 -12.29
C LEU A 71 5.64 4.15 -13.74
N SER A 72 4.94 5.19 -14.20
CA SER A 72 4.31 5.22 -15.53
C SER A 72 5.33 5.26 -16.66
N ARG A 73 6.36 6.11 -16.53
CA ARG A 73 7.41 6.30 -17.54
C ARG A 73 8.11 4.99 -17.95
N PRO A 74 8.70 4.20 -17.03
CA PRO A 74 9.31 2.93 -17.41
C PRO A 74 8.29 1.91 -17.92
N SER A 75 7.07 1.89 -17.39
CA SER A 75 6.01 0.98 -17.87
C SER A 75 5.67 1.23 -19.35
N LEU A 76 5.48 2.50 -19.71
CA LEU A 76 5.24 2.92 -21.09
C LEU A 76 6.44 2.64 -22.01
N ALA A 77 7.67 2.80 -21.51
CA ALA A 77 8.88 2.50 -22.29
C ALA A 77 9.05 1.00 -22.57
N LEU A 78 8.71 0.14 -21.60
CA LEU A 78 8.92 -1.31 -21.70
C LEU A 78 7.78 -2.04 -22.39
N VAL A 79 6.53 -1.63 -22.15
CA VAL A 79 5.33 -2.32 -22.65
C VAL A 79 4.73 -1.60 -23.87
N GLY A 80 5.06 -0.33 -24.06
CA GLY A 80 4.57 0.51 -25.16
C GLY A 80 3.55 1.56 -24.70
N ALA A 81 3.29 2.54 -25.57
CA ALA A 81 2.38 3.66 -25.30
C ALA A 81 0.90 3.24 -25.38
N THR A 82 0.42 2.50 -24.38
CA THR A 82 -0.97 2.01 -24.29
C THR A 82 -1.61 2.31 -22.94
N ASP A 83 -2.94 2.37 -22.90
CA ASP A 83 -3.71 2.55 -21.66
C ASP A 83 -3.43 1.43 -20.64
N PHE A 84 -3.24 0.20 -21.14
CA PHE A 84 -2.83 -0.94 -20.32
C PHE A 84 -1.47 -0.67 -19.64
N ALA A 85 -0.46 -0.28 -20.42
CA ALA A 85 0.88 -0.01 -19.91
C ALA A 85 0.89 1.14 -18.92
N LEU A 86 0.09 2.20 -19.15
CA LEU A 86 -0.03 3.32 -18.23
C LEU A 86 -0.56 2.89 -16.86
N ARG A 87 -1.57 2.01 -16.82
CA ARG A 87 -2.23 1.55 -15.58
C ARG A 87 -1.54 0.38 -14.90
N LEU A 88 -0.70 -0.35 -15.63
CA LEU A 88 -0.07 -1.59 -15.15
C LEU A 88 0.60 -1.46 -13.77
N PRO A 89 1.47 -0.45 -13.49
CA PRO A 89 2.13 -0.37 -12.19
C PRO A 89 1.18 -0.21 -11.02
N PHE A 90 0.08 0.51 -11.24
CA PHE A 90 -0.94 0.79 -10.23
C PHE A 90 -1.78 -0.45 -9.96
N ALA A 91 -2.15 -1.19 -11.02
CA ALA A 91 -2.85 -2.46 -10.90
C ALA A 91 -2.01 -3.50 -10.16
N LEU A 92 -0.70 -3.58 -10.45
CA LEU A 92 0.24 -4.45 -9.75
C LEU A 92 0.34 -4.10 -8.26
N PHE A 93 0.48 -2.82 -7.92
CA PHE A 93 0.51 -2.38 -6.53
C PHE A 93 -0.81 -2.67 -5.80
N GLY A 94 -1.94 -2.32 -6.42
CA GLY A 94 -3.27 -2.58 -5.87
C GLY A 94 -3.52 -4.07 -5.64
N ALA A 95 -3.01 -4.94 -6.51
CA ALA A 95 -3.08 -6.38 -6.35
C ALA A 95 -2.19 -6.93 -5.23
N ALA A 96 -1.11 -6.22 -4.88
CA ALA A 96 -0.20 -6.59 -3.80
C ALA A 96 -0.70 -6.15 -2.41
N LEU A 97 -1.70 -5.26 -2.32
CA LEU A 97 -2.25 -4.78 -1.04
C LEU A 97 -2.66 -5.87 -0.05
N PRO A 98 -3.25 -7.01 -0.43
CA PRO A 98 -3.57 -8.09 0.50
C PRO A 98 -2.36 -8.59 1.31
N LEU A 99 -1.14 -8.52 0.74
CA LEU A 99 0.10 -8.90 1.43
C LEU A 99 0.39 -8.00 2.64
N ALA A 100 -0.11 -6.77 2.66
CA ALA A 100 0.05 -5.87 3.80
C ALA A 100 -0.60 -6.42 5.08
N ALA A 101 -1.63 -7.28 4.97
CA ALA A 101 -2.24 -7.95 6.11
C ALA A 101 -1.23 -8.76 6.95
N LEU A 102 -0.18 -9.29 6.31
CA LEU A 102 0.87 -10.07 6.97
C LEU A 102 1.71 -9.24 7.96
N LEU A 103 1.70 -7.91 7.83
CA LEU A 103 2.38 -7.01 8.78
C LEU A 103 1.71 -7.03 10.16
N PHE A 104 0.41 -7.36 10.23
CA PHE A 104 -0.41 -7.26 11.43
C PHE A 104 -0.51 -8.58 12.22
N ARG A 105 0.13 -9.66 11.76
CA ARG A 105 0.09 -11.00 12.41
C ARG A 105 0.60 -11.08 13.84
N GLY A 106 1.31 -10.07 14.32
CA GLY A 106 1.68 -10.00 15.75
C GLY A 106 0.52 -9.61 16.65
N ARG A 107 -0.55 -9.05 16.08
CA ARG A 107 -1.68 -8.44 16.79
C ARG A 107 -3.06 -8.92 16.31
N LEU A 108 -3.11 -9.62 15.19
CA LEU A 108 -4.33 -10.21 14.62
C LEU A 108 -4.20 -11.73 14.58
N ALA A 109 -5.31 -12.43 14.86
CA ALA A 109 -5.44 -13.86 14.65
C ALA A 109 -5.41 -14.24 13.16
N ASP A 110 -5.20 -15.52 12.85
CA ASP A 110 -5.03 -15.98 11.46
C ASP A 110 -6.26 -15.71 10.57
N ASP A 111 -7.45 -15.87 11.12
CA ASP A 111 -8.73 -15.58 10.47
C ASP A 111 -8.95 -14.07 10.28
N GLU A 112 -8.57 -13.23 11.24
CA GLU A 112 -8.61 -11.77 11.12
C GLU A 112 -7.64 -11.26 10.04
N VAL A 113 -6.44 -11.84 9.96
CA VAL A 113 -5.46 -11.55 8.90
C VAL A 113 -6.02 -11.91 7.54
N LEU A 114 -6.68 -13.07 7.45
CA LEU A 114 -7.33 -13.51 6.21
C LEU A 114 -8.51 -12.59 5.85
N GLY A 115 -9.31 -12.18 6.82
CA GLY A 115 -10.39 -11.22 6.65
C GLY A 115 -9.90 -9.87 6.13
N LEU A 116 -8.85 -9.32 6.74
CA LEU A 116 -8.22 -8.08 6.27
C LEU A 116 -7.67 -8.23 4.84
N ALA A 117 -6.96 -9.32 4.55
CA ALA A 117 -6.44 -9.60 3.21
C ALA A 117 -7.57 -9.71 2.18
N ALA A 118 -8.69 -10.37 2.54
CA ALA A 118 -9.85 -10.50 1.67
C ALA A 118 -10.48 -9.12 1.37
N VAL A 119 -10.69 -8.28 2.40
CA VAL A 119 -11.19 -6.91 2.22
C VAL A 119 -10.28 -6.13 1.27
N LEU A 120 -8.96 -6.16 1.47
CA LEU A 120 -8.02 -5.48 0.57
C LEU A 120 -8.03 -6.04 -0.87
N ALA A 121 -8.28 -7.34 -1.02
CA ALA A 121 -8.30 -8.01 -2.31
C ALA A 121 -9.54 -7.65 -3.15
N VAL A 122 -10.74 -7.71 -2.55
CA VAL A 122 -12.02 -7.68 -3.28
C VAL A 122 -12.86 -6.42 -3.07
N ASN A 123 -12.47 -5.51 -2.18
CA ASN A 123 -13.21 -4.27 -1.97
C ASN A 123 -13.38 -3.50 -3.30
N PRO A 124 -14.62 -3.16 -3.71
CA PRO A 124 -14.88 -2.62 -5.04
C PRO A 124 -14.22 -1.26 -5.26
N ILE A 125 -14.09 -0.43 -4.22
CA ILE A 125 -13.42 0.88 -4.29
C ILE A 125 -11.92 0.67 -4.54
N LEU A 126 -11.27 -0.23 -3.79
CA LEU A 126 -9.85 -0.53 -3.97
C LEU A 126 -9.55 -1.24 -5.31
N VAL A 127 -10.47 -2.08 -5.80
CA VAL A 127 -10.35 -2.69 -7.13
C VAL A 127 -10.48 -1.62 -8.21
N TYR A 128 -11.50 -0.77 -8.12
CA TYR A 128 -11.77 0.27 -9.11
C TYR A 128 -10.61 1.27 -9.17
N TYR A 129 -10.28 1.95 -8.06
CA TYR A 129 -9.22 2.95 -8.05
C TYR A 129 -7.81 2.35 -8.13
N GLY A 130 -7.63 1.07 -7.79
CA GLY A 130 -6.37 0.36 -8.00
C GLY A 130 -6.04 0.14 -9.48
N ARG A 131 -7.02 0.35 -10.38
CA ARG A 131 -6.86 0.28 -11.84
C ARG A 131 -6.73 1.67 -12.50
N PHE A 132 -6.58 2.73 -11.70
CA PHE A 132 -6.34 4.09 -12.20
C PHE A 132 -4.86 4.43 -12.15
N ALA A 133 -4.36 5.11 -13.18
CA ALA A 133 -3.00 5.64 -13.22
C ALA A 133 -2.83 6.88 -12.32
N ARG A 134 -3.02 6.67 -11.02
CA ARG A 134 -3.15 7.70 -10.00
C ARG A 134 -2.45 7.33 -8.69
N GLY A 135 -2.05 8.36 -7.95
CA GLY A 135 -1.30 8.21 -6.71
C GLY A 135 -2.15 7.86 -5.49
N ASP A 136 -3.47 7.80 -5.60
CA ASP A 136 -4.37 7.78 -4.45
C ASP A 136 -4.32 6.43 -3.70
N VAL A 137 -4.45 5.31 -4.43
CA VAL A 137 -4.32 3.96 -3.84
C VAL A 137 -2.89 3.67 -3.40
N LEU A 138 -1.89 4.17 -4.13
CA LEU A 138 -0.49 4.10 -3.72
C LEU A 138 -0.29 4.79 -2.37
N ALA A 139 -0.79 6.03 -2.23
CA ALA A 139 -0.66 6.83 -1.01
C ALA A 139 -1.27 6.14 0.21
N VAL A 140 -2.54 5.73 0.12
CA VAL A 140 -3.24 5.07 1.23
C VAL A 140 -2.66 3.68 1.51
N GLY A 141 -2.29 2.93 0.47
CA GLY A 141 -1.65 1.62 0.60
C GLY A 141 -0.30 1.69 1.30
N PHE A 142 0.56 2.63 0.92
CA PHE A 142 1.83 2.84 1.60
C PHE A 142 1.65 3.40 3.02
N ALA A 143 0.64 4.23 3.28
CA ALA A 143 0.30 4.65 4.64
C ALA A 143 -0.10 3.46 5.52
N LEU A 144 -0.88 2.51 5.00
CA LEU A 144 -1.22 1.26 5.72
C LEU A 144 0.02 0.40 5.97
N VAL A 145 0.92 0.27 4.98
CA VAL A 145 2.18 -0.46 5.14
C VAL A 145 3.09 0.22 6.17
N ALA A 146 3.17 1.56 6.15
CA ALA A 146 3.89 2.34 7.15
C ALA A 146 3.32 2.08 8.55
N PHE A 147 2.00 2.12 8.70
CA PHE A 147 1.33 1.78 9.96
C PHE A 147 1.67 0.37 10.43
N GLY A 148 1.63 -0.62 9.55
CA GLY A 148 2.04 -1.99 9.87
C GLY A 148 3.48 -2.09 10.37
N PHE A 149 4.44 -1.44 9.71
CA PHE A 149 5.83 -1.41 10.18
C PHE A 149 6.02 -0.65 11.50
N ALA A 150 5.29 0.45 11.71
CA ALA A 150 5.30 1.19 12.96
C ALA A 150 4.83 0.31 14.13
N LEU A 151 3.73 -0.43 13.97
CA LEU A 151 3.26 -1.38 14.99
C LEU A 151 4.32 -2.45 15.30
N ARG A 152 4.97 -3.02 14.28
CA ARG A 152 6.03 -4.01 14.52
C ARG A 152 7.21 -3.43 15.29
N LEU A 153 7.58 -2.17 15.05
CA LEU A 153 8.62 -1.49 15.83
C LEU A 153 8.21 -1.29 17.29
N VAL A 154 6.95 -0.90 17.53
CA VAL A 154 6.39 -0.80 18.89
C VAL A 154 6.42 -2.16 19.60
N ASP A 155 6.20 -3.25 18.86
CA ASP A 155 6.30 -4.63 19.37
C ASP A 155 7.76 -5.11 19.55
N GLY A 156 8.75 -4.23 19.41
CA GLY A 156 10.17 -4.55 19.61
C GLY A 156 10.84 -5.22 18.42
N ALA A 157 10.22 -5.24 17.23
CA ALA A 157 10.82 -5.86 16.06
C ALA A 157 11.99 -5.02 15.51
N GLY A 158 13.07 -5.68 15.07
CA GLY A 158 14.35 -5.04 14.79
C GLY A 158 14.41 -4.04 13.62
N ARG A 159 15.61 -3.46 13.41
CA ARG A 159 15.95 -2.36 12.48
C ARG A 159 15.40 -2.48 11.05
N ARG A 160 15.16 -3.70 10.54
CA ARG A 160 14.57 -3.93 9.22
C ARG A 160 13.18 -3.27 9.09
N ASN A 161 12.38 -3.28 10.15
CA ASN A 161 11.07 -2.63 10.15
C ASN A 161 11.17 -1.11 10.18
N ALA A 162 12.26 -0.53 10.72
CA ALA A 162 12.51 0.90 10.66
C ALA A 162 12.81 1.37 9.23
N TYR A 163 13.59 0.59 8.47
CA TYR A 163 13.80 0.87 7.05
C TYR A 163 12.50 0.69 6.25
N GLY A 164 11.72 -0.34 6.56
CA GLY A 164 10.39 -0.55 5.96
C GLY A 164 9.44 0.63 6.22
N LEU A 165 9.37 1.11 7.46
CA LEU A 165 8.60 2.28 7.85
C LEU A 165 9.06 3.53 7.08
N ALA A 166 10.35 3.84 7.10
CA ALA A 166 10.89 5.02 6.43
C ALA A 166 10.62 5.00 4.92
N ALA A 167 10.81 3.85 4.27
CA ALA A 167 10.51 3.67 2.86
C ALA A 167 9.02 3.85 2.57
N ALA A 168 8.14 3.23 3.36
CA ALA A 168 6.69 3.33 3.19
C ALA A 168 6.19 4.78 3.41
N LEU A 169 6.72 5.51 4.39
CA LEU A 169 6.41 6.92 4.60
C LEU A 169 6.81 7.77 3.38
N ALA A 170 8.05 7.60 2.91
CA ALA A 170 8.55 8.33 1.74
C ALA A 170 7.70 8.04 0.49
N LEU A 171 7.35 6.77 0.27
CA LEU A 171 6.53 6.36 -0.87
C LEU A 171 5.08 6.84 -0.75
N ALA A 172 4.49 6.87 0.45
CA ALA A 172 3.15 7.41 0.67
C ALA A 172 3.08 8.90 0.27
N VAL A 173 4.04 9.70 0.75
CA VAL A 173 4.13 11.14 0.42
C VAL A 173 4.45 11.36 -1.06
N ALA A 174 5.35 10.56 -1.64
CA ALA A 174 5.70 10.66 -3.05
C ALA A 174 4.55 10.25 -3.99
N SER A 175 3.55 9.51 -3.50
CA SER A 175 2.42 9.05 -4.30
C SER A 175 1.41 10.16 -4.59
N SER A 176 0.99 10.89 -3.55
CA SER A 176 -0.04 11.93 -3.63
C SER A 176 -0.02 12.78 -2.36
N GLY A 177 -0.54 14.01 -2.42
CA GLY A 177 -0.81 14.81 -1.21
C GLY A 177 -1.75 14.08 -0.23
N LEU A 178 -2.58 13.16 -0.73
CA LEU A 178 -3.40 12.26 0.10
C LEU A 178 -2.57 11.41 1.06
N GLY A 179 -1.31 11.10 0.73
CA GLY A 179 -0.41 10.33 1.60
C GLY A 179 -0.09 11.09 2.88
N VAL A 180 0.13 12.40 2.79
CA VAL A 180 0.34 13.26 3.97
C VAL A 180 -0.92 13.26 4.83
N VAL A 181 -2.09 13.45 4.20
CA VAL A 181 -3.38 13.44 4.91
C VAL A 181 -3.62 12.11 5.63
N ALA A 182 -3.41 10.98 4.94
CA ALA A 182 -3.59 9.65 5.52
C ALA A 182 -2.66 9.41 6.72
N LEU A 183 -1.39 9.82 6.62
CA LEU A 183 -0.43 9.72 7.72
C LEU A 183 -0.80 10.61 8.91
N CYS A 184 -1.28 11.84 8.65
CA CYS A 184 -1.78 12.71 9.71
C CYS A 184 -3.00 12.10 10.42
N CYS A 185 -3.96 11.55 9.66
CA CYS A 185 -5.12 10.86 10.24
C CYS A 185 -4.70 9.68 11.12
N LEU A 186 -3.72 8.88 10.68
CA LEU A 186 -3.15 7.79 11.49
C LEU A 186 -2.45 8.31 12.75
N GLY A 187 -1.73 9.43 12.67
CA GLY A 187 -1.10 10.08 13.81
C GLY A 187 -2.13 10.57 14.84
N VAL A 188 -3.20 11.23 14.38
CA VAL A 188 -4.31 11.67 15.23
C VAL A 188 -5.02 10.47 15.87
N ALA A 189 -5.33 9.43 15.10
CA ALA A 189 -5.94 8.21 15.62
C ALA A 189 -5.05 7.55 16.70
N GLY A 190 -3.74 7.47 16.46
CA GLY A 190 -2.78 6.96 17.44
C GLY A 190 -2.74 7.80 18.71
N PHE A 191 -2.77 9.13 18.58
CA PHE A 191 -2.82 10.04 19.72
C PHE A 191 -4.09 9.86 20.55
N LEU A 192 -5.27 9.77 19.91
CA LEU A 192 -6.55 9.55 20.59
C LEU A 192 -6.60 8.20 21.33
N VAL A 193 -6.05 7.15 20.72
CA VAL A 193 -5.96 5.83 21.38
C VAL A 193 -5.03 5.88 22.60
N PHE A 194 -3.90 6.58 22.49
CA PHE A 194 -2.95 6.75 23.59
C PHE A 194 -3.57 7.55 24.75
N ASP A 195 -4.24 8.67 24.44
CA ASP A 195 -4.95 9.49 25.43
C ASP A 195 -6.02 8.68 26.16
N HIS A 196 -6.85 7.92 25.43
CA HIS A 196 -7.86 7.06 26.04
C HIS A 196 -7.24 5.98 26.96
N ALA A 197 -6.13 5.37 26.54
CA ALA A 197 -5.42 4.39 27.35
C ALA A 197 -4.84 5.00 28.64
N ALA A 198 -4.45 6.28 28.63
CA ALA A 198 -3.97 7.00 29.80
C ALA A 198 -5.09 7.33 30.81
N LEU A 199 -6.36 7.39 30.36
CA LEU A 199 -7.52 7.66 31.22
C LEU A 199 -8.06 6.41 31.95
N LEU A 200 -7.87 5.21 31.40
CA LEU A 200 -8.34 3.95 32.01
C LEU A 200 -7.71 3.63 33.39
N PRO A 201 -6.41 3.88 33.65
CA PRO A 201 -5.81 3.73 34.98
C PRO A 201 -6.42 4.66 36.04
N SER A 202 -6.89 5.83 35.63
CA SER A 202 -7.44 6.89 36.47
C SER A 202 -8.88 6.64 36.91
N ALA A 203 -9.60 5.74 36.21
CA ALA A 203 -11.00 5.43 36.44
C ALA A 203 -11.23 4.20 37.36
N ARG A 204 -10.17 3.53 37.82
CA ARG A 204 -10.30 2.48 38.85
C ARG A 204 -10.59 3.15 40.21
N PRO A 205 -11.72 2.84 40.89
CA PRO A 205 -12.00 3.38 42.21
C PRO A 205 -10.85 3.06 43.18
N ALA A 206 -10.50 4.03 44.03
CA ALA A 206 -9.44 3.90 45.04
C ALA A 206 -9.65 2.75 46.05
N ALA A 207 -10.81 2.07 46.01
CA ALA A 207 -11.17 0.95 46.90
C ALA A 207 -10.50 -0.40 46.55
N MET A 208 -9.61 -0.47 45.55
CA MET A 208 -8.85 -1.69 45.20
C MET A 208 -7.32 -1.48 45.27
N ARG A 209 -6.83 -0.54 46.09
CA ARG A 209 -5.41 -0.40 46.41
C ARG A 209 -5.16 -0.72 47.89
#